data_AF-A0A2T7WYS1-F1
#
_entry.id   AF-A0A2T7WYS1-F1
#
_cell.length_a   1.000
_cell.length_b   1.000
_cell.length_c   1.000
_cell.angle_alpha   90.00
_cell.angle_beta   90.00
_cell.angle_gamma   90.00
#
_symmetry.space_group_name_H-M   'P 1'
#
loop_
_entity.id
_entity.type
_entity.pdbx_description
1 polymer ?
#
loop_
_entity_poly.entity_id
_entity_poly.type
_entity_poly.pdbx_seq_one_letter_code
_entity_poly.pdbx_strand_id
1 'polypeptide(L)'
;MTTTHAPDAARILDIATGYMASQQLFEASRIGLFAAIADGADTIEAIAGRCGVSERIARILADAMAAKGLLVRTDARYAVADDAAAYLTGAEAQVDLAPFLTFLGEISYPHWLQFGHTVDTTEPGDLQMDDARWATFMAGVMTYNRLHAQEFGRHLDLTGATRALDFGGLSAEFALSVMAGNPGLHTTFVYAPGFEDGIADAVEAAGVADRTAVEVGDTATATPQGEYDLVYANHVIHRFTAEENAQIFRNLRAAAVDGATLTVLDFFLDDDADQRGLDALHAGEYLVIDGTVVYPEAQVRGWLDDAGWKVHDKVALPGSPRVLLATAV
;
A
#
# COMPACT_ATOMS: atom_id res chain seq x y z
N MET A 1 -35.24 -7.03 31.70
CA MET A 1 -34.50 -5.75 31.76
C MET A 1 -34.15 -5.37 30.33
N THR A 2 -34.92 -4.48 29.74
CA THR A 2 -34.63 -3.89 28.42
C THR A 2 -33.44 -2.96 28.59
N THR A 3 -32.28 -3.33 28.07
CA THR A 3 -31.11 -2.47 27.96
C THR A 3 -31.40 -1.36 26.95
N THR A 4 -32.00 -0.27 27.41
CA THR A 4 -31.99 1.00 26.68
C THR A 4 -30.53 1.40 26.48
N HIS A 5 -29.99 1.21 25.28
CA HIS A 5 -28.72 1.83 24.89
C HIS A 5 -28.97 3.33 24.84
N ALA A 6 -28.42 4.05 25.82
CA ALA A 6 -28.35 5.50 25.73
C ALA A 6 -27.52 5.86 24.48
N PRO A 7 -27.88 6.93 23.76
CA PRO A 7 -27.07 7.39 22.64
C PRO A 7 -25.66 7.72 23.12
N ASP A 8 -24.66 7.30 22.34
CA ASP A 8 -23.23 7.47 22.63
C ASP A 8 -22.54 8.17 21.45
N ALA A 9 -21.77 9.22 21.73
CA ALA A 9 -21.04 10.01 20.75
C ALA A 9 -19.60 9.52 20.52
N ALA A 10 -19.15 8.46 21.19
CA ALA A 10 -17.77 7.98 21.15
C ALA A 10 -17.24 7.80 19.73
N ARG A 11 -18.02 7.18 18.83
CA ARG A 11 -17.61 6.97 17.42
C ARG A 11 -17.40 8.29 16.66
N ILE A 12 -18.23 9.30 16.91
CA ILE A 12 -18.12 10.60 16.26
C ILE A 12 -16.85 11.30 16.74
N LEU A 13 -16.60 11.27 18.05
CA LEU A 13 -15.43 11.91 18.64
C LEU A 13 -14.12 11.21 18.26
N ASP A 14 -14.13 9.88 18.14
CA ASP A 14 -12.98 9.10 17.68
C ASP A 14 -12.57 9.51 16.26
N ILE A 15 -13.53 9.62 15.33
CA ILE A 15 -13.27 10.12 13.97
C ILE A 15 -12.83 11.59 13.99
N ALA A 16 -13.57 12.46 14.68
CA ALA A 16 -13.32 13.91 14.69
C ALA A 16 -11.95 14.28 15.28
N THR A 17 -11.40 13.43 16.15
CA THR A 17 -10.09 13.65 16.78
C THR A 17 -9.01 12.70 16.27
N GLY A 18 -9.34 11.80 15.34
CA GLY A 18 -8.41 10.79 14.80
C GLY A 18 -7.14 11.40 14.21
N TYR A 19 -7.26 12.58 13.58
CA TYR A 19 -6.11 13.32 13.04
C TYR A 19 -5.02 13.63 14.08
N MET A 20 -5.39 13.79 15.36
CA MET A 20 -4.44 14.05 16.44
C MET A 20 -3.52 12.85 16.70
N ALA A 21 -4.02 11.63 16.50
CA ALA A 21 -3.22 10.41 16.62
C ALA A 21 -2.28 10.26 15.43
N SER A 22 -2.76 10.52 14.21
CA SER A 22 -1.93 10.49 13.00
C SER A 22 -0.76 11.47 13.08
N GLN A 23 -1.03 12.72 13.45
CA GLN A 23 0.00 13.75 13.62
C GLN A 23 1.04 13.35 14.69
N GLN A 24 0.61 12.78 15.82
CA GLN A 24 1.55 12.32 16.84
C GLN A 24 2.38 11.11 16.40
N LEU A 25 1.83 10.22 15.57
CA LEU A 25 2.59 9.12 14.97
C LEU A 25 3.65 9.64 14.01
N PHE A 26 3.28 10.58 13.12
CA PHE A 26 4.22 11.19 12.17
C PHE A 26 5.37 11.87 12.91
N GLU A 27 5.06 12.66 13.94
CA GLU A 27 6.07 13.37 14.73
C GLU A 27 6.92 12.43 15.59
N ALA A 28 6.34 11.36 16.16
CA ALA A 28 7.11 10.34 16.88
C ALA A 28 8.11 9.61 15.96
N SER A 29 7.69 9.29 14.74
CA SER A 29 8.58 8.74 13.71
C SER A 29 9.67 9.74 13.32
N ARG A 30 9.29 11.00 13.01
CA ARG A 30 10.21 12.06 12.56
C ARG A 30 11.34 12.34 13.54
N ILE A 31 11.08 12.29 14.85
CA ILE A 31 12.12 12.52 15.88
C ILE A 31 12.90 11.26 16.26
N GLY A 32 12.58 10.10 15.66
CA GLY A 32 13.24 8.83 15.96
C GLY A 32 12.85 8.22 17.31
N LEU A 33 11.63 8.49 17.81
CA LEU A 33 11.20 8.07 19.15
C LEU A 33 11.22 6.55 19.33
N PHE A 34 10.75 5.81 18.33
CA PHE A 34 10.69 4.34 18.38
C PHE A 34 12.08 3.70 18.38
N ALA A 35 12.96 4.14 17.47
CA ALA A 35 14.36 3.69 17.44
C ALA A 35 15.09 4.03 18.76
N ALA A 36 14.90 5.24 19.29
CA ALA A 36 15.47 5.63 20.58
C ALA A 36 15.07 4.69 21.72
N ILE A 37 13.80 4.30 21.80
CA ILE A 37 13.28 3.38 22.82
C ILE A 37 13.82 1.97 22.60
N ALA A 38 13.86 1.49 21.35
CA ALA A 38 14.45 0.19 21.00
C ALA A 38 15.94 0.11 21.41
N ASP A 39 16.68 1.22 21.26
CA ASP A 39 18.08 1.38 21.69
C ASP A 39 18.26 1.57 23.21
N GLY A 40 17.19 1.42 23.99
CA GLY A 40 17.21 1.45 25.46
C GLY A 40 16.99 2.81 26.10
N ALA A 41 16.59 3.85 25.35
CA ALA A 41 16.08 5.09 25.94
C ALA A 41 14.65 4.88 26.44
N ASP A 42 14.48 4.16 27.54
CA ASP A 42 13.18 3.67 28.00
C ASP A 42 12.50 4.55 29.06
N THR A 43 13.11 5.68 29.44
CA THR A 43 12.52 6.68 30.37
C THR A 43 12.29 8.00 29.66
N ILE A 44 11.36 8.83 30.15
CA ILE A 44 11.08 10.15 29.54
C ILE A 44 12.33 11.04 29.44
N GLU A 45 13.18 11.05 30.46
CA GLU A 45 14.46 11.79 30.44
C GLU A 45 15.38 11.27 29.33
N ALA A 46 15.54 9.95 29.23
CA ALA A 46 16.37 9.34 28.19
C ALA A 46 15.81 9.56 26.78
N ILE A 47 14.49 9.42 26.58
CA ILE A 47 13.81 9.67 25.31
C ILE A 47 14.02 11.12 24.89
N ALA A 48 13.78 12.07 25.81
CA ALA A 48 13.98 13.49 25.56
C ALA A 48 15.42 13.80 25.14
N GLY A 49 16.41 13.26 25.88
CA GLY A 49 17.83 13.42 25.58
C GLY A 49 18.22 12.83 24.23
N ARG A 50 17.72 11.64 23.87
CA ARG A 50 18.04 10.97 22.61
C ARG A 50 17.38 11.65 21.40
N CYS A 51 16.13 12.08 21.54
CA CYS A 51 15.36 12.68 20.44
C CYS A 51 15.57 14.20 20.31
N GLY A 52 16.30 14.83 21.26
CA GLY A 52 16.56 16.27 21.24
C GLY A 52 15.31 17.14 21.49
N VAL A 53 14.38 16.66 22.32
CA VAL A 53 13.13 17.35 22.66
C VAL A 53 12.98 17.57 24.17
N SER A 54 12.01 18.38 24.60
CA SER A 54 11.71 18.50 26.03
C SER A 54 11.07 17.23 26.58
N GLU A 55 11.27 16.94 27.88
CA GLU A 55 10.57 15.85 28.59
C GLU A 55 9.05 15.93 28.46
N ARG A 56 8.50 17.15 28.34
CA ARG A 56 7.05 17.34 28.11
C ARG A 56 6.63 16.75 26.76
N ILE A 57 7.38 17.00 25.69
CA ILE A 57 7.07 16.48 24.36
C ILE A 57 7.30 14.97 24.30
N ALA A 58 8.43 14.50 24.85
CA ALA A 58 8.71 13.08 24.96
C ALA A 58 7.57 12.33 25.68
N ARG A 59 7.07 12.88 26.79
CA ARG A 59 5.92 12.32 27.51
C ARG A 59 4.63 12.31 26.69
N ILE A 60 4.29 13.43 26.04
CA ILE A 60 3.07 13.53 25.22
C ILE A 60 3.07 12.45 24.14
N LEU A 61 4.16 12.33 23.38
CA LEU A 61 4.25 11.38 22.28
C LEU A 61 4.32 9.93 22.78
N ALA A 62 5.15 9.64 23.79
CA ALA A 62 5.28 8.29 24.32
C ALA A 62 3.98 7.78 24.97
N ASP A 63 3.27 8.63 25.72
CA ASP A 63 1.98 8.26 26.30
C ASP A 63 0.89 8.08 25.23
N ALA A 64 0.89 8.89 24.17
CA ALA A 64 -0.04 8.72 23.04
C ALA A 64 0.23 7.43 22.27
N MET A 65 1.49 7.13 21.94
CA MET A 65 1.87 5.90 21.23
C MET A 65 1.62 4.66 22.10
N ALA A 66 1.79 4.76 23.42
CA ALA A 66 1.40 3.70 24.34
C ALA A 66 -0.13 3.49 24.38
N ALA A 67 -0.91 4.57 24.42
CA ALA A 67 -2.37 4.48 24.36
C ALA A 67 -2.90 3.93 23.03
N LYS A 68 -2.12 4.04 21.94
CA LYS A 68 -2.40 3.46 20.63
C LYS A 68 -1.80 2.06 20.43
N GLY A 69 -1.15 1.50 21.47
CA GLY A 69 -0.62 0.14 21.44
C GLY A 69 0.71 -0.02 20.70
N LEU A 70 1.31 1.05 20.18
CA LEU A 70 2.61 1.00 19.49
C LEU A 70 3.78 0.96 20.48
N LEU A 71 3.54 1.40 21.72
CA LEU A 71 4.45 1.24 22.84
C LEU A 71 3.75 0.50 23.98
N VAL A 72 4.53 -0.13 24.84
CA VAL A 72 4.09 -0.70 26.11
C VAL A 72 4.70 0.11 27.23
N ARG A 73 3.88 0.59 28.17
CA ARG A 73 4.33 1.33 29.36
C ARG A 73 4.23 0.44 30.60
N THR A 74 5.37 0.14 31.23
CA THR A 74 5.47 -0.65 32.47
C THR A 74 6.36 0.07 33.48
N ASP A 75 5.90 0.28 34.72
CA ASP A 75 6.67 0.94 35.78
C ASP A 75 7.35 2.26 35.36
N ALA A 76 6.62 3.08 34.60
CA ALA A 76 7.09 4.35 34.02
C ALA A 76 8.24 4.24 32.99
N ARG A 77 8.50 3.03 32.48
CA ARG A 77 9.36 2.76 31.34
C ARG A 77 8.54 2.42 30.10
N TYR A 78 9.11 2.66 28.92
CA TYR A 78 8.49 2.40 27.62
C TYR A 78 9.30 1.35 26.87
N ALA A 79 8.62 0.47 26.18
CA ALA A 79 9.18 -0.45 25.19
C ALA A 79 8.37 -0.34 23.90
N VAL A 80 8.99 -0.57 22.74
CA VAL A 80 8.26 -0.69 21.47
C VAL A 80 7.50 -2.02 21.48
N ALA A 81 6.24 -2.04 21.02
CA ALA A 81 5.49 -3.28 20.87
C ALA A 81 6.14 -4.16 19.77
N ASP A 82 6.05 -5.49 19.89
CA ASP A 82 6.77 -6.41 19.00
C ASP A 82 6.39 -6.23 17.52
N ASP A 83 5.11 -6.00 17.23
CA ASP A 83 4.61 -5.73 15.88
C ASP A 83 5.05 -4.36 15.38
N ALA A 84 5.00 -3.32 16.23
CA ALA A 84 5.51 -1.99 15.90
C ALA A 84 7.03 -1.98 15.64
N ALA A 85 7.80 -2.80 16.37
CA ALA A 85 9.24 -2.90 16.23
C ALA A 85 9.67 -3.45 14.86
N ALA A 86 8.81 -4.24 14.20
CA ALA A 86 9.08 -4.72 12.85
C ALA A 86 9.04 -3.61 11.79
N TYR A 87 8.51 -2.42 12.11
CA TYR A 87 8.18 -1.39 11.13
C TYR A 87 8.59 0.05 11.49
N LEU A 88 8.84 0.36 12.76
CA LEU A 88 9.03 1.74 13.25
C LEU A 88 10.43 2.02 13.83
N THR A 89 11.33 1.05 13.87
CA THR A 89 12.68 1.17 14.48
C THR A 89 13.77 1.60 13.52
N GLY A 90 13.41 2.10 12.33
CA GLY A 90 14.36 2.58 11.33
C GLY A 90 15.09 1.42 10.64
N ALA A 91 16.42 1.49 10.57
CA ALA A 91 17.24 0.54 9.80
C ALA A 91 17.17 -0.93 10.29
N GLU A 92 16.72 -1.17 11.53
CA GLU A 92 16.55 -2.52 12.08
C GLU A 92 15.16 -3.11 11.79
N ALA A 93 14.24 -2.32 11.24
CA ALA A 93 12.91 -2.76 10.86
C ALA A 93 12.95 -3.74 9.67
N GLN A 94 11.98 -4.64 9.59
CA GLN A 94 11.79 -5.51 8.41
C GLN A 94 11.43 -4.67 7.18
N VAL A 95 10.57 -3.68 7.39
CA VAL A 95 10.24 -2.63 6.42
C VAL A 95 10.11 -1.32 7.20
N ASP A 96 11.05 -0.41 7.02
CA ASP A 96 10.99 0.91 7.66
C ASP A 96 9.84 1.75 7.08
N LEU A 97 8.80 2.03 7.87
CA LEU A 97 7.65 2.84 7.45
C LEU A 97 7.88 4.34 7.56
N ALA A 98 9.04 4.81 8.05
CA ALA A 98 9.32 6.24 8.20
C ALA A 98 9.15 7.06 6.91
N PRO A 99 9.55 6.58 5.71
CA PRO A 99 9.30 7.31 4.46
C PRO A 99 7.80 7.43 4.13
N PHE A 100 7.00 6.39 4.40
CA PHE A 100 5.56 6.43 4.21
C PHE A 100 4.88 7.42 5.18
N LEU A 101 5.28 7.40 6.46
CA LEU A 101 4.77 8.36 7.45
C LEU A 101 5.17 9.80 7.12
N THR A 102 6.36 10.02 6.57
CA THR A 102 6.80 11.33 6.06
C THR A 102 5.92 11.79 4.90
N PHE A 103 5.67 10.93 3.90
CA PHE A 103 4.72 11.22 2.82
C PHE A 103 3.34 11.59 3.35
N LEU A 104 2.80 10.83 4.31
CA LEU A 104 1.50 11.14 4.89
C LEU A 104 1.47 12.50 5.59
N GLY A 105 2.52 12.84 6.36
CA GLY A 105 2.62 14.10 7.10
C GLY A 105 2.84 15.32 6.21
N GLU A 106 3.72 15.22 5.21
CA GLU A 106 4.18 16.36 4.41
C GLU A 106 3.37 16.55 3.12
N ILE A 107 2.73 15.50 2.61
CA ILE A 107 1.99 15.55 1.34
C ILE A 107 0.52 15.22 1.56
N SER A 108 0.18 14.01 2.00
CA SER A 108 -1.23 13.60 2.07
C SER A 108 -2.06 14.50 2.99
N TYR A 109 -1.58 14.74 4.21
CA TYR A 109 -2.31 15.53 5.20
C TYR A 109 -2.60 16.98 4.73
N PRO A 110 -1.63 17.73 4.17
CA PRO A 110 -1.93 19.02 3.53
C PRO A 110 -2.97 18.95 2.39
N HIS A 111 -3.05 17.85 1.63
CA HIS A 111 -4.08 17.69 0.60
C HIS A 111 -5.47 17.45 1.19
N TRP A 112 -5.57 16.74 2.31
CA TRP A 112 -6.84 16.61 3.03
C TRP A 112 -7.41 17.96 3.50
N LEU A 113 -6.57 18.99 3.69
CA LEU A 113 -7.04 20.35 3.95
C LEU A 113 -7.75 20.98 2.74
N GLN A 114 -7.52 20.45 1.54
CA GLN A 114 -8.16 20.85 0.28
C GLN A 114 -9.43 20.02 -0.01
N PHE A 115 -9.73 18.98 0.76
CA PHE A 115 -10.85 18.06 0.46
C PHE A 115 -12.23 18.75 0.38
N GLY A 116 -12.42 19.87 1.07
CA GLY A 116 -13.63 20.68 0.90
C GLY A 116 -13.85 21.15 -0.54
N HIS A 117 -12.78 21.52 -1.25
CA HIS A 117 -12.84 21.84 -2.68
C HIS A 117 -13.27 20.61 -3.49
N THR A 118 -12.62 19.47 -3.28
CA THR A 118 -12.93 18.21 -3.96
C THR A 118 -14.38 17.77 -3.74
N VAL A 119 -14.94 17.97 -2.54
CA VAL A 119 -16.36 17.71 -2.27
C VAL A 119 -17.27 18.61 -3.10
N ASP A 120 -16.92 19.89 -3.25
CA ASP A 120 -17.74 20.87 -3.96
C ASP A 120 -17.61 20.77 -5.49
N THR A 121 -16.48 20.27 -6.01
CA THR A 121 -16.15 20.32 -7.45
C THR A 121 -15.89 18.97 -8.10
N THR A 122 -15.63 17.91 -7.33
CA THR A 122 -15.09 16.61 -7.80
C THR A 122 -13.66 16.68 -8.35
N GLU A 123 -12.99 17.83 -8.25
CA GLU A 123 -11.61 17.98 -8.71
C GLU A 123 -10.60 17.65 -7.58
N PRO A 124 -9.42 17.08 -7.91
CA PRO A 124 -8.38 16.82 -6.93
C PRO A 124 -7.83 18.12 -6.33
N GLY A 125 -7.08 17.97 -5.23
CA GLY A 125 -6.28 19.07 -4.69
C GLY A 125 -5.14 19.46 -5.63
N ASP A 126 -4.59 20.66 -5.42
CA ASP A 126 -3.42 21.12 -6.16
C ASP A 126 -2.13 20.53 -5.57
N LEU A 127 -1.50 19.65 -6.34
CA LEU A 127 -0.28 18.94 -5.97
C LEU A 127 0.96 19.83 -5.85
N GLN A 128 0.99 21.03 -6.45
CA GLN A 128 2.14 21.97 -6.42
C GLN A 128 3.50 21.25 -6.38
N MET A 129 3.71 20.30 -7.30
CA MET A 129 4.79 19.32 -7.22
C MET A 129 6.10 19.93 -7.72
N ASP A 130 7.13 19.95 -6.85
CA ASP A 130 8.52 20.19 -7.23
C ASP A 130 9.36 18.92 -7.06
N ASP A 131 10.63 18.96 -7.47
CA ASP A 131 11.52 17.78 -7.44
C ASP A 131 11.68 17.20 -6.02
N ALA A 132 11.74 18.05 -5.00
CA ALA A 132 11.90 17.61 -3.61
C ALA A 132 10.62 16.93 -3.10
N ARG A 133 9.47 17.53 -3.39
CA ARG A 133 8.16 16.99 -3.03
C ARG A 133 7.89 15.68 -3.78
N TRP A 134 8.30 15.58 -5.03
CA TRP A 134 8.22 14.35 -5.82
C TRP A 134 9.06 13.23 -5.23
N ALA A 135 10.29 13.54 -4.77
CA ALA A 135 11.14 12.57 -4.09
C ALA A 135 10.50 12.04 -2.80
N THR A 136 9.92 12.92 -1.96
CA THR A 136 9.19 12.52 -0.75
C THR A 136 7.96 11.67 -1.09
N PHE A 137 7.20 12.07 -2.11
CA PHE A 137 6.03 11.31 -2.60
C PHE A 137 6.43 9.89 -3.01
N MET A 138 7.41 9.76 -3.90
CA MET A 138 7.84 8.46 -4.41
C MET A 138 8.46 7.59 -3.31
N ALA A 139 9.26 8.16 -2.40
CA ALA A 139 9.82 7.40 -1.28
C ALA A 139 8.72 6.79 -0.39
N GLY A 140 7.66 7.55 -0.11
CA GLY A 140 6.52 7.07 0.66
C GLY A 140 5.69 6.02 -0.07
N VAL A 141 5.31 6.28 -1.33
CA VAL A 141 4.53 5.35 -2.15
C VAL A 141 5.28 4.04 -2.38
N MET A 142 6.58 4.08 -2.66
CA MET A 142 7.39 2.86 -2.82
C MET A 142 7.51 2.07 -1.52
N THR A 143 7.59 2.75 -0.37
CA THR A 143 7.59 2.08 0.94
C THR A 143 6.25 1.39 1.23
N TYR A 144 5.13 2.02 0.86
CA TYR A 144 3.81 1.41 0.99
C TYR A 144 3.65 0.21 0.05
N ASN A 145 4.12 0.32 -1.19
CA ASN A 145 4.13 -0.80 -2.14
C ASN A 145 4.99 -1.98 -1.66
N ARG A 146 6.12 -1.72 -0.99
CA ARG A 146 6.93 -2.77 -0.36
C ARG A 146 6.19 -3.52 0.71
N LEU A 147 5.49 -2.79 1.59
CA LEU A 147 4.65 -3.42 2.61
C LEU A 147 3.58 -4.31 1.95
N HIS A 148 2.91 -3.81 0.91
CA HIS A 148 1.93 -4.60 0.17
C HIS A 148 2.53 -5.83 -0.51
N ALA A 149 3.70 -5.72 -1.12
CA ALA A 149 4.39 -6.83 -1.78
C ALA A 149 4.84 -7.91 -0.78
N GLN A 150 5.27 -7.50 0.42
CA GLN A 150 5.58 -8.42 1.51
C GLN A 150 4.34 -9.20 1.96
N GLU A 151 3.22 -8.51 2.18
CA GLU A 151 1.96 -9.16 2.57
C GLU A 151 1.37 -10.02 1.45
N PHE A 152 1.49 -9.58 0.19
CA PHE A 152 1.11 -10.36 -0.98
C PHE A 152 1.84 -11.71 -1.02
N GLY A 153 3.18 -11.70 -0.89
CA GLY A 153 3.99 -12.92 -0.88
C GLY A 153 3.76 -13.81 0.35
N ARG A 154 3.32 -13.25 1.48
CA ARG A 154 2.95 -14.01 2.70
C ARG A 154 1.59 -14.70 2.60
N HIS A 155 0.64 -14.07 1.90
CA HIS A 155 -0.76 -14.49 1.93
C HIS A 155 -1.20 -15.27 0.68
N LEU A 156 -0.46 -15.18 -0.42
CA LEU A 156 -0.81 -15.89 -1.66
C LEU A 156 0.14 -17.05 -1.92
N ASP A 157 -0.44 -18.24 -2.11
CA ASP A 157 0.28 -19.40 -2.61
C ASP A 157 0.23 -19.41 -4.14
N LEU A 158 1.32 -18.93 -4.75
CA LEU A 158 1.54 -18.95 -6.19
C LEU A 158 2.68 -19.94 -6.53
N THR A 159 2.85 -20.97 -5.71
CA THR A 159 3.87 -21.98 -5.95
C THR A 159 3.58 -22.80 -7.21
N GLY A 160 4.64 -23.17 -7.92
CA GLY A 160 4.54 -23.98 -9.14
C GLY A 160 4.31 -23.19 -10.42
N ALA A 161 4.07 -21.88 -10.36
CA ALA A 161 4.11 -21.00 -11.53
C ALA A 161 5.52 -20.99 -12.15
N THR A 162 5.59 -20.94 -13.48
CA THR A 162 6.86 -21.01 -14.22
C THR A 162 7.11 -19.80 -15.10
N ARG A 163 6.06 -19.10 -15.54
CA ARG A 163 6.13 -17.97 -16.47
C ARG A 163 5.14 -16.89 -16.05
N ALA A 164 5.65 -15.87 -15.36
CA ALA A 164 4.85 -14.72 -14.94
C ALA A 164 4.97 -13.52 -15.88
N LEU A 165 3.89 -12.77 -15.97
CA LEU A 165 3.84 -11.41 -16.50
C LEU A 165 3.50 -10.44 -15.35
N ASP A 166 4.40 -9.53 -15.00
CA ASP A 166 4.12 -8.41 -14.09
C ASP A 166 3.81 -7.16 -14.91
N PHE A 167 2.54 -6.77 -14.94
CA PHE A 167 2.05 -5.76 -15.85
C PHE A 167 1.69 -4.46 -15.13
N GLY A 168 2.29 -3.37 -15.58
CA GLY A 168 1.81 -2.00 -15.38
C GLY A 168 1.96 -1.43 -13.98
N GLY A 169 2.26 -2.25 -12.96
CA GLY A 169 2.48 -1.82 -11.57
C GLY A 169 3.66 -0.84 -11.40
N LEU A 170 3.82 -0.29 -10.20
CA LEU A 170 4.90 0.67 -9.89
C LEU A 170 6.10 0.04 -9.17
N SER A 171 6.06 -1.27 -8.88
CA SER A 171 7.10 -1.95 -8.10
C SER A 171 7.28 -3.39 -8.55
N ALA A 172 8.52 -3.80 -8.79
CA ALA A 172 8.89 -5.18 -9.06
C ALA A 172 8.73 -6.09 -7.83
N GLU A 173 8.59 -5.52 -6.62
CA GLU A 173 8.68 -6.26 -5.38
C GLU A 173 7.58 -7.33 -5.23
N PHE A 174 6.43 -7.18 -5.89
CA PHE A 174 5.37 -8.19 -5.92
C PHE A 174 5.83 -9.47 -6.62
N ALA A 175 6.36 -9.37 -7.85
CA ALA A 175 6.90 -10.54 -8.53
C ALA A 175 8.15 -11.07 -7.84
N LEU A 176 9.03 -10.19 -7.35
CA LEU A 176 10.26 -10.60 -6.66
C LEU A 176 9.96 -11.41 -5.38
N SER A 177 8.91 -11.04 -4.62
CA SER A 177 8.51 -11.81 -3.43
C SER A 177 8.05 -13.23 -3.79
N VAL A 178 7.33 -13.40 -4.90
CA VAL A 178 6.93 -14.72 -5.41
C VAL A 178 8.12 -15.49 -6.00
N MET A 179 9.03 -14.82 -6.71
CA MET A 179 10.24 -15.42 -7.29
C MET A 179 11.20 -15.94 -6.23
N ALA A 180 11.26 -15.31 -5.06
CA ALA A 180 12.07 -15.78 -3.94
C ALA A 180 11.62 -17.17 -3.43
N GLY A 181 10.31 -17.44 -3.47
CA GLY A 181 9.73 -18.76 -3.16
C GLY A 181 9.71 -19.75 -4.32
N ASN A 182 9.91 -19.28 -5.56
CA ASN A 182 9.82 -20.07 -6.79
C ASN A 182 11.11 -19.96 -7.64
N PRO A 183 12.13 -20.82 -7.39
CA PRO A 183 13.40 -20.77 -8.13
C PRO A 183 13.29 -21.05 -9.64
N GLY A 184 12.20 -21.67 -10.09
CA GLY A 184 11.94 -21.93 -11.51
C GLY A 184 11.15 -20.84 -12.24
N LEU A 185 10.59 -19.87 -11.51
CA LEU A 185 9.74 -18.82 -12.08
C LEU A 185 10.58 -17.85 -12.90
N HIS A 186 10.15 -17.60 -14.13
CA HIS A 186 10.66 -16.52 -14.98
C HIS A 186 9.60 -15.43 -15.09
N THR A 187 10.00 -14.17 -14.96
CA THR A 187 9.07 -13.04 -14.97
C THR A 187 9.40 -12.05 -16.07
N THR A 188 8.43 -11.75 -16.92
CA THR A 188 8.49 -10.58 -17.81
C THR A 188 7.79 -9.42 -17.13
N PHE A 189 8.51 -8.30 -17.00
CA PHE A 189 8.03 -7.04 -16.48
C PHE A 189 7.63 -6.13 -17.64
N VAL A 190 6.40 -5.63 -17.66
CA VAL A 190 5.92 -4.69 -18.70
C VAL A 190 5.49 -3.39 -18.03
N TYR A 191 6.22 -2.31 -18.25
CA TYR A 191 5.97 -1.03 -17.59
C TYR A 191 6.01 0.16 -18.52
N ALA A 192 5.35 1.24 -18.12
CA ALA A 192 5.36 2.51 -18.84
C ALA A 192 6.79 3.10 -18.88
N PRO A 193 7.11 3.91 -19.92
CA PRO A 193 8.40 4.59 -20.01
C PRO A 193 8.71 5.45 -18.77
N GLY A 194 9.97 5.45 -18.34
CA GLY A 194 10.47 6.19 -17.18
C GLY A 194 10.54 5.39 -15.88
N PHE A 195 10.14 4.12 -15.89
CA PHE A 195 10.20 3.22 -14.72
C PHE A 195 11.22 2.08 -14.89
N GLU A 196 11.77 1.90 -16.08
CA GLU A 196 12.65 0.79 -16.44
C GLU A 196 13.88 0.66 -15.53
N ASP A 197 14.54 1.78 -15.21
CA ASP A 197 15.77 1.78 -14.41
C ASP A 197 15.50 1.29 -12.99
N GLY A 198 14.41 1.76 -12.37
CA GLY A 198 14.06 1.34 -11.01
C GLY A 198 13.72 -0.15 -10.92
N ILE A 199 13.11 -0.71 -11.97
CA ILE A 199 12.82 -2.15 -12.06
C ILE A 199 14.10 -2.95 -12.28
N ALA A 200 14.96 -2.51 -13.19
CA ALA A 200 16.24 -3.15 -13.46
C ALA A 200 17.13 -3.18 -12.20
N ASP A 201 17.20 -2.07 -11.46
CA ASP A 201 17.93 -1.97 -10.20
C ASP A 201 17.37 -2.93 -9.14
N ALA A 202 16.03 -3.03 -9.02
CA ALA A 202 15.40 -3.96 -8.08
C ALA A 202 15.66 -5.43 -8.44
N VAL A 203 15.62 -5.76 -9.73
CA VAL A 203 15.92 -7.10 -10.26
C VAL A 203 17.38 -7.49 -10.01
N GLU A 204 18.32 -6.57 -10.27
CA GLU A 204 19.74 -6.78 -10.04
C GLU A 204 20.03 -6.95 -8.54
N ALA A 205 19.45 -6.09 -7.69
CA ALA A 205 19.59 -6.18 -6.25
C ALA A 205 19.05 -7.50 -5.68
N ALA A 206 18.00 -8.05 -6.30
CA ALA A 206 17.45 -9.36 -5.94
C ALA A 206 18.26 -10.55 -6.51
N GLY A 207 19.20 -10.31 -7.43
CA GLY A 207 20.06 -11.35 -8.01
C GLY A 207 19.30 -12.35 -8.89
N VAL A 208 18.23 -11.92 -9.56
CA VAL A 208 17.37 -12.77 -10.40
C VAL A 208 17.36 -12.37 -11.88
N ALA A 209 18.29 -11.53 -12.30
CA ALA A 209 18.37 -10.99 -13.66
C ALA A 209 18.33 -12.07 -14.76
N ASP A 210 18.89 -13.26 -14.51
CA ASP A 210 18.91 -14.40 -15.42
C ASP A 210 17.53 -15.02 -15.69
N ARG A 211 16.54 -14.72 -14.84
CA ARG A 211 15.15 -15.21 -14.94
C ARG A 211 14.15 -14.08 -15.16
N THR A 212 14.60 -12.91 -15.58
CA THR A 212 13.74 -11.75 -15.79
C THR A 212 13.93 -11.12 -17.16
N ALA A 213 12.87 -10.55 -17.72
CA ALA A 213 12.91 -9.65 -18.86
C ALA A 213 12.17 -8.36 -18.51
N VAL A 214 12.65 -7.22 -19.02
CA VAL A 214 11.97 -5.92 -18.87
C VAL A 214 11.60 -5.41 -20.25
N GLU A 215 10.31 -5.15 -20.43
CA GLU A 215 9.71 -4.59 -21.65
C GLU A 215 9.08 -3.24 -21.32
N VAL A 216 9.28 -2.26 -22.20
CA VAL A 216 8.71 -0.93 -22.05
C VAL A 216 7.48 -0.81 -22.96
N GLY A 217 6.35 -0.43 -22.38
CA GLY A 217 5.09 -0.23 -23.10
C GLY A 217 4.12 0.62 -22.30
N ASP A 218 3.40 1.51 -22.97
CA ASP A 218 2.33 2.29 -22.36
C ASP A 218 1.25 1.36 -21.82
N THR A 219 1.06 1.35 -20.49
CA THR A 219 0.15 0.45 -19.78
C THR A 219 -1.28 0.46 -20.36
N ALA A 220 -1.79 1.60 -20.84
CA ALA A 220 -3.15 1.70 -21.37
C ALA A 220 -3.32 0.96 -22.71
N THR A 221 -2.25 0.81 -23.49
CA THR A 221 -2.31 0.30 -24.87
C THR A 221 -1.40 -0.91 -25.13
N ALA A 222 -0.55 -1.27 -24.17
CA ALA A 222 0.38 -2.38 -24.27
C ALA A 222 -0.35 -3.70 -24.53
N THR A 223 0.20 -4.49 -25.43
CA THR A 223 -0.31 -5.81 -25.84
C THR A 223 0.77 -6.84 -25.62
N PRO A 224 1.05 -7.21 -24.34
CA PRO A 224 2.09 -8.18 -24.02
C PRO A 224 1.86 -9.47 -24.80
N GLN A 225 2.95 -10.05 -25.31
CA GLN A 225 2.90 -11.30 -26.06
C GLN A 225 3.55 -12.40 -25.22
N GLY A 226 2.99 -13.60 -25.25
CA GLY A 226 3.56 -14.74 -24.54
C GLY A 226 2.55 -15.82 -24.22
N GLU A 227 3.01 -16.75 -23.40
CA GLU A 227 2.25 -17.85 -22.83
C GLU A 227 2.58 -17.85 -21.33
N TYR A 228 1.89 -17.00 -20.57
CA TYR A 228 2.10 -16.84 -19.12
C TYR A 228 1.11 -17.70 -18.35
N ASP A 229 1.60 -18.42 -17.34
CA ASP A 229 0.78 -19.20 -16.40
C ASP A 229 0.41 -18.41 -15.14
N LEU A 230 1.04 -17.25 -14.94
CA LEU A 230 0.75 -16.29 -13.89
C LEU A 230 0.78 -14.86 -14.45
N VAL A 231 -0.21 -14.05 -14.11
CA VAL A 231 -0.30 -12.65 -14.54
C VAL A 231 -0.59 -11.78 -13.31
N TYR A 232 0.15 -10.67 -13.17
CA TYR A 232 -0.06 -9.68 -12.13
C TYR A 232 -0.58 -8.39 -12.73
N ALA A 233 -1.64 -7.85 -12.13
CA ALA A 233 -2.15 -6.50 -12.36
C ALA A 233 -2.31 -5.80 -10.99
N ASN A 234 -1.18 -5.52 -10.35
CA ASN A 234 -1.10 -5.03 -8.98
C ASN A 234 -0.87 -3.51 -8.95
N HIS A 235 -1.76 -2.75 -8.29
CA HIS A 235 -1.79 -1.27 -8.27
C HIS A 235 -1.86 -0.65 -9.68
N VAL A 236 -2.69 -1.24 -10.54
CA VAL A 236 -2.84 -0.80 -11.94
C VAL A 236 -4.14 -0.05 -12.13
N ILE A 237 -5.26 -0.67 -11.76
CA ILE A 237 -6.56 -0.33 -12.32
C ILE A 237 -7.09 1.03 -11.86
N HIS A 238 -6.72 1.50 -10.66
CA HIS A 238 -7.20 2.80 -10.16
C HIS A 238 -6.73 4.01 -10.99
N ARG A 239 -5.68 3.83 -11.81
CA ARG A 239 -5.09 4.87 -12.66
C ARG A 239 -5.72 5.02 -14.04
N PHE A 240 -6.59 4.09 -14.42
CA PHE A 240 -7.16 4.03 -15.78
C PHE A 240 -8.67 4.11 -15.73
N THR A 241 -9.26 4.56 -16.83
CA THR A 241 -10.71 4.57 -17.01
C THR A 241 -11.27 3.15 -17.07
N ALA A 242 -12.60 3.03 -16.95
CA ALA A 242 -13.28 1.74 -17.04
C ALA A 242 -13.05 1.05 -18.41
N GLU A 243 -13.08 1.84 -19.48
CA GLU A 243 -12.86 1.37 -20.86
C GLU A 243 -11.43 0.86 -21.06
N GLU A 244 -10.44 1.60 -20.55
CA GLU A 244 -9.02 1.21 -20.58
C GLU A 244 -8.79 -0.05 -19.75
N ASN A 245 -9.31 -0.13 -18.52
CA ASN A 245 -9.20 -1.32 -17.68
C ASN A 245 -9.80 -2.57 -18.35
N ALA A 246 -10.97 -2.44 -18.97
CA ALA A 246 -11.57 -3.52 -19.74
C ALA A 246 -10.67 -3.96 -20.91
N GLN A 247 -9.99 -3.02 -21.57
CA GLN A 247 -9.05 -3.35 -22.64
C GLN A 247 -7.76 -4.00 -22.11
N ILE A 248 -7.21 -3.50 -21.00
CA ILE A 248 -6.05 -4.07 -20.32
C ILE A 248 -6.32 -5.54 -20.00
N PHE A 249 -7.46 -5.88 -19.37
CA PHE A 249 -7.76 -7.27 -19.03
C PHE A 249 -7.91 -8.19 -20.25
N ARG A 250 -8.43 -7.69 -21.37
CA ARG A 250 -8.44 -8.43 -22.65
C ARG A 250 -7.02 -8.69 -23.17
N ASN A 251 -6.14 -7.70 -23.09
CA ASN A 251 -4.74 -7.85 -23.52
C ASN A 251 -3.99 -8.84 -22.61
N LEU A 252 -4.22 -8.76 -21.30
CA LEU A 252 -3.65 -9.72 -20.34
C LEU A 252 -4.17 -11.14 -20.58
N ARG A 253 -5.46 -11.32 -20.91
CA ARG A 253 -6.00 -12.64 -21.27
C ARG A 253 -5.30 -13.20 -22.50
N ALA A 254 -5.07 -12.37 -23.52
CA ALA A 254 -4.45 -12.78 -24.77
C ALA A 254 -3.00 -13.27 -24.61
N ALA A 255 -2.30 -12.82 -23.57
CA ALA A 255 -0.94 -13.24 -23.23
C ALA A 255 -0.90 -14.47 -22.31
N ALA A 256 -2.05 -14.89 -21.76
CA ALA A 256 -2.15 -15.94 -20.76
C ALA A 256 -2.58 -17.28 -21.36
N VAL A 257 -2.05 -18.39 -20.84
CA VAL A 257 -2.53 -19.72 -21.20
C VAL A 257 -3.86 -20.03 -20.51
N ASP A 258 -4.63 -20.97 -21.06
CA ASP A 258 -5.85 -21.45 -20.38
C ASP A 258 -5.48 -22.05 -19.01
N GLY A 259 -6.26 -21.72 -17.99
CA GLY A 259 -5.97 -22.11 -16.61
C GLY A 259 -4.91 -21.27 -15.90
N ALA A 260 -4.32 -20.25 -16.55
CA ALA A 260 -3.42 -19.31 -15.90
C ALA A 260 -4.09 -18.57 -14.74
N THR A 261 -3.31 -18.22 -13.73
CA THR A 261 -3.77 -17.41 -12.59
C THR A 261 -3.53 -15.92 -12.87
N LEU A 262 -4.54 -15.09 -12.64
CA LEU A 262 -4.41 -13.64 -12.59
C LEU A 262 -4.58 -13.16 -11.15
N THR A 263 -3.69 -12.28 -10.70
CA THR A 263 -3.88 -11.50 -9.47
C THR A 263 -4.21 -10.05 -9.84
N VAL A 264 -5.31 -9.54 -9.31
CA VAL A 264 -5.63 -8.11 -9.37
C VAL A 264 -5.59 -7.58 -7.95
N LEU A 265 -4.51 -6.89 -7.62
CA LEU A 265 -4.34 -6.27 -6.32
C LEU A 265 -4.63 -4.78 -6.43
N ASP A 266 -5.66 -4.32 -5.74
CA ASP A 266 -6.02 -2.91 -5.65
C ASP A 266 -6.97 -2.67 -4.46
N PHE A 267 -7.39 -1.43 -4.29
CA PHE A 267 -8.50 -1.08 -3.42
C PHE A 267 -9.82 -1.27 -4.17
N PHE A 268 -10.81 -1.85 -3.49
CA PHE A 268 -12.14 -2.02 -4.08
C PHE A 268 -13.20 -1.41 -3.18
N LEU A 269 -14.27 -0.89 -3.78
CA LEU A 269 -15.50 -0.59 -3.04
C LEU A 269 -16.40 -1.83 -3.06
N ASP A 270 -16.86 -2.27 -1.88
CA ASP A 270 -17.83 -3.35 -1.76
C ASP A 270 -19.22 -2.87 -2.18
N ASP A 271 -19.99 -3.76 -2.82
CA ASP A 271 -21.41 -3.53 -3.14
C ASP A 271 -22.33 -3.95 -1.97
N ASP A 272 -21.79 -4.69 -1.00
CA ASP A 272 -22.50 -5.13 0.19
C ASP A 272 -22.66 -4.00 1.23
N ALA A 273 -23.61 -4.18 2.15
CA ALA A 273 -23.92 -3.17 3.17
C ALA A 273 -22.73 -2.85 4.11
N ASP A 274 -21.79 -3.78 4.24
CA ASP A 274 -20.64 -3.69 5.15
C ASP A 274 -19.34 -3.47 4.36
N GLN A 275 -19.11 -2.23 3.94
CA GLN A 275 -17.86 -1.80 3.29
C GLN A 275 -16.67 -1.85 4.27
N ARG A 276 -15.52 -2.36 3.81
CA ARG A 276 -14.27 -2.25 4.59
C ARG A 276 -13.89 -0.78 4.76
N GLY A 277 -13.90 -0.30 6.00
CA GLY A 277 -13.70 1.13 6.29
C GLY A 277 -12.42 1.72 5.70
N LEU A 278 -11.32 0.97 5.69
CA LEU A 278 -10.06 1.44 5.14
C LEU A 278 -10.12 1.67 3.62
N ASP A 279 -10.87 0.86 2.87
CA ASP A 279 -10.97 1.01 1.41
C ASP A 279 -11.87 2.21 1.05
N ALA A 280 -12.91 2.47 1.86
CA ALA A 280 -13.71 3.68 1.72
C ALA A 280 -12.90 4.97 1.98
N LEU A 281 -11.97 4.93 2.94
CA LEU A 281 -11.07 6.07 3.20
C LEU A 281 -10.08 6.27 2.04
N HIS A 282 -9.52 5.19 1.48
CA HIS A 282 -8.61 5.27 0.33
C HIS A 282 -9.29 5.83 -0.92
N ALA A 283 -10.58 5.60 -1.12
CA ALA A 283 -11.30 6.25 -2.22
C ALA A 283 -11.26 7.79 -2.14
N GLY A 284 -11.31 8.34 -0.92
CA GLY A 284 -11.10 9.77 -0.70
C GLY A 284 -9.64 10.19 -0.90
N GLU A 285 -8.67 9.39 -0.44
CA GLU A 285 -7.24 9.63 -0.62
C GLU A 285 -6.87 9.75 -2.11
N TYR A 286 -7.23 8.75 -2.92
CA TYR A 286 -6.92 8.73 -4.35
C TYR A 286 -7.58 9.91 -5.09
N LEU A 287 -8.84 10.22 -4.77
CA LEU A 287 -9.51 11.37 -5.37
C LEU A 287 -8.87 12.71 -5.00
N VAL A 288 -8.53 12.92 -3.72
CA VAL A 288 -7.99 14.22 -3.26
C VAL A 288 -6.55 14.45 -3.68
N ILE A 289 -5.75 13.38 -3.81
CA ILE A 289 -4.32 13.46 -4.13
C ILE A 289 -4.11 13.66 -5.63
N ASP A 290 -4.65 12.78 -6.48
CA ASP A 290 -4.33 12.77 -7.90
C ASP A 290 -5.54 12.55 -8.82
N GLY A 291 -6.74 12.47 -8.25
CA GLY A 291 -7.99 12.36 -9.00
C GLY A 291 -8.28 10.95 -9.50
N THR A 292 -7.54 9.95 -9.03
CA THR A 292 -7.74 8.55 -9.41
C THR A 292 -8.94 7.91 -8.72
N VAL A 293 -9.32 6.72 -9.19
CA VAL A 293 -10.60 6.10 -8.84
C VAL A 293 -10.39 4.77 -8.13
N VAL A 294 -11.04 4.60 -6.98
CA VAL A 294 -11.21 3.27 -6.37
C VAL A 294 -12.50 2.66 -6.90
N TYR A 295 -12.37 1.61 -7.71
CA TYR A 295 -13.50 1.02 -8.42
C TYR A 295 -14.36 0.10 -7.54
N PRO A 296 -15.69 0.07 -7.74
CA PRO A 296 -16.53 -0.99 -7.20
C PRO A 296 -16.10 -2.37 -7.68
N GLU A 297 -16.03 -3.33 -6.76
CA GLU A 297 -15.56 -4.69 -7.05
C GLU A 297 -16.40 -5.35 -8.15
N ALA A 298 -17.72 -5.17 -8.18
CA ALA A 298 -18.56 -5.71 -9.25
C ALA A 298 -18.19 -5.20 -10.64
N GLN A 299 -17.73 -3.95 -10.78
CA GLN A 299 -17.27 -3.45 -12.09
C GLN A 299 -16.00 -4.16 -12.53
N VAL A 300 -15.04 -4.31 -11.63
CA VAL A 300 -13.78 -5.02 -11.90
C VAL A 300 -14.07 -6.48 -12.27
N ARG A 301 -14.94 -7.16 -11.52
CA ARG A 301 -15.40 -8.52 -11.84
C ARG A 301 -16.07 -8.62 -13.21
N GLY A 302 -16.86 -7.62 -13.60
CA GLY A 302 -17.48 -7.55 -14.91
C GLY A 302 -16.44 -7.49 -16.04
N TRP A 303 -15.43 -6.62 -15.91
CA TRP A 303 -14.36 -6.53 -16.90
C TRP A 303 -13.54 -7.81 -17.01
N LEU A 304 -13.29 -8.46 -15.87
CA LEU A 304 -12.60 -9.75 -15.81
C LEU A 304 -13.41 -10.86 -16.50
N ASP A 305 -14.69 -11.02 -16.13
CA ASP A 305 -15.56 -12.04 -16.74
C ASP A 305 -15.69 -11.81 -18.27
N ASP A 306 -15.88 -10.57 -18.73
CA ASP A 306 -15.96 -10.21 -20.16
C ASP A 306 -14.65 -10.49 -20.92
N ALA A 307 -13.51 -10.40 -20.24
CA ALA A 307 -12.20 -10.69 -20.80
C ALA A 307 -11.83 -12.19 -20.73
N GLY A 308 -12.67 -13.06 -20.17
CA GLY A 308 -12.37 -14.49 -20.04
C GLY A 308 -11.56 -14.84 -18.79
N TRP A 309 -11.70 -14.07 -17.71
CA TRP A 309 -11.13 -14.34 -16.39
C TRP A 309 -12.21 -14.65 -15.37
N LYS A 310 -12.20 -15.88 -14.82
CA LYS A 310 -13.13 -16.28 -13.77
C LYS A 310 -12.56 -16.01 -12.39
N VAL A 311 -13.05 -14.97 -11.72
CA VAL A 311 -12.70 -14.70 -10.31
C VAL A 311 -13.28 -15.78 -9.41
N HIS A 312 -12.44 -16.38 -8.56
CA HIS A 312 -12.83 -17.45 -7.63
C HIS A 312 -12.57 -17.09 -6.16
N ASP A 313 -11.56 -16.26 -5.87
CA ASP A 313 -11.22 -15.87 -4.50
C ASP A 313 -10.96 -14.37 -4.36
N LYS A 314 -11.09 -13.88 -3.11
CA LYS A 314 -10.72 -12.54 -2.67
C LYS A 314 -9.94 -12.63 -1.38
N VAL A 315 -8.72 -12.10 -1.35
CA VAL A 315 -7.85 -12.09 -0.17
C VAL A 315 -7.66 -10.65 0.30
N ALA A 316 -8.00 -10.37 1.55
CA ALA A 316 -7.71 -9.07 2.16
C ALA A 316 -6.33 -9.11 2.80
N LEU A 317 -5.43 -8.21 2.39
CA LEU A 317 -4.12 -8.07 3.01
C LEU A 317 -4.19 -7.16 4.25
N PRO A 318 -3.36 -7.40 5.28
CA PRO A 318 -3.17 -6.46 6.38
C PRO A 318 -2.77 -5.07 5.86
N GLY A 319 -3.33 -4.01 6.45
CA GLY A 319 -3.06 -2.64 5.98
C GLY A 319 -3.74 -2.23 4.67
N SER A 320 -4.52 -3.14 4.03
CA SER A 320 -4.94 -3.02 2.61
C SER A 320 -3.73 -3.13 1.67
N PRO A 321 -3.86 -3.40 0.36
CA PRO A 321 -5.03 -3.59 -0.51
C PRO A 321 -5.72 -4.97 -0.37
N ARG A 322 -6.61 -5.29 -1.31
CA ARG A 322 -7.20 -6.63 -1.50
C ARG A 322 -6.71 -7.23 -2.81
N VAL A 323 -6.76 -8.55 -2.91
CA VAL A 323 -6.39 -9.28 -4.13
C VAL A 323 -7.58 -10.09 -4.62
N LEU A 324 -7.98 -9.88 -5.87
CA LEU A 324 -8.85 -10.80 -6.59
C LEU A 324 -7.98 -11.84 -7.28
N LEU A 325 -8.30 -13.12 -7.09
CA LEU A 325 -7.70 -14.24 -7.79
C LEU A 325 -8.66 -14.73 -8.87
N ALA A 326 -8.17 -14.80 -10.10
CA ALA A 326 -8.94 -15.24 -11.25
C ALA A 326 -8.19 -16.29 -12.06
N THR A 327 -8.95 -17.09 -12.81
CA THR A 327 -8.42 -18.12 -13.70
C THR A 327 -8.82 -17.81 -15.14
N ALA A 328 -7.89 -17.96 -16.08
CA ALA A 328 -8.17 -17.86 -17.50
C ALA A 328 -9.12 -19.00 -17.95
N VAL A 329 -10.29 -18.65 -18.50
CA VAL A 329 -11.32 -19.59 -19.00
C VAL A 329 -11.67 -19.36 -20.48
#